data_AF-A0A848FDC1-F1
#
_entry.id   AF-A0A848FDC1-F1
#
_cell.length_a   1.000
_cell.length_b   1.000
_cell.length_c   1.000
_cell.angle_alpha   90.00
_cell.angle_beta   90.00
_cell.angle_gamma   90.00
#
_symmetry.space_group_name_H-M   'P 1'
#
loop_
_entity.id
_entity.type
_entity.pdbx_description
1 polymer ?
#
loop_
_entity_poly.entity_id
_entity_poly.type
_entity_poly.pdbx_seq_one_letter_code
_entity_poly.pdbx_strand_id
1 'polypeptide(L)'
;MPAGDRIEQMVREIAVRHGVAVGRDDPILMLLTINERLVQDGEIAQRALLDQFKSELEGMTRRVGDEAKTQAASALQATLQAGQAALTLAVQESSAAVAEVVRAEVQNSARAVQAQLRDARRVSLMSMGASLLVLLAAFVVAWGGR
;
A
#
# COMPACT_ATOMS: atom_id res chain seq x y z
N MET A 1 -57.48 -14.31 4.02
CA MET A 1 -58.80 -14.39 3.35
C MET A 1 -58.72 -15.49 2.31
N PRO A 2 -59.63 -16.47 2.32
CA PRO A 2 -59.64 -17.56 1.35
C PRO A 2 -59.86 -16.99 -0.07
N ALA A 3 -59.25 -17.62 -1.08
CA ALA A 3 -59.28 -17.13 -2.47
C ALA A 3 -60.69 -17.00 -3.04
N GLY A 4 -61.63 -17.85 -2.59
CA GLY A 4 -63.04 -17.80 -3.00
C GLY A 4 -63.74 -16.48 -2.68
N ASP A 5 -63.53 -15.94 -1.47
CA ASP A 5 -64.18 -14.69 -1.04
C ASP A 5 -63.74 -13.49 -1.89
N ARG A 6 -62.48 -13.49 -2.34
CA ARG A 6 -61.89 -12.41 -3.13
C ARG A 6 -62.47 -12.40 -4.55
N ILE A 7 -62.64 -13.59 -5.15
CA ILE A 7 -63.25 -13.74 -6.47
C ILE A 7 -64.73 -13.33 -6.43
N GLU A 8 -65.50 -13.75 -5.43
CA GLU A 8 -66.92 -13.37 -5.33
C GLU A 8 -67.12 -11.86 -5.12
N GLN A 9 -66.24 -11.22 -4.37
CA GLN A 9 -66.30 -9.77 -4.16
C GLN A 9 -66.04 -9.02 -5.48
N MET A 10 -65.07 -9.50 -6.26
CA MET A 10 -64.71 -8.91 -7.55
C MET A 10 -65.79 -9.16 -8.62
N VAL A 11 -66.43 -10.33 -8.63
CA VAL A 11 -67.59 -10.62 -9.49
C VAL A 11 -68.76 -9.68 -9.18
N ARG A 12 -69.05 -9.44 -7.88
CA ARG A 12 -70.04 -8.44 -7.46
C ARG A 12 -69.66 -7.03 -7.92
N GLU A 13 -68.39 -6.66 -7.82
CA GLU A 13 -67.92 -5.34 -8.23
C GLU A 13 -68.00 -5.12 -9.76
N ILE A 14 -67.66 -6.13 -10.56
CA ILE A 14 -67.81 -6.10 -12.02
C ILE A 14 -69.29 -5.94 -12.39
N ALA A 15 -70.18 -6.69 -11.74
CA ALA A 15 -71.61 -6.60 -11.96
C ALA A 15 -72.17 -5.20 -11.64
N VAL A 16 -71.74 -4.58 -10.53
CA VAL A 16 -72.18 -3.24 -10.13
C VAL A 16 -71.63 -2.14 -11.04
N ARG A 17 -70.34 -2.20 -11.41
CA ARG A 17 -69.70 -1.13 -12.21
C ARG A 17 -70.01 -1.22 -13.71
N HIS A 18 -70.17 -2.43 -14.24
CA HIS A 18 -70.23 -2.66 -15.69
C HIS A 18 -71.58 -3.22 -16.14
N GLY A 19 -72.47 -3.58 -15.21
CA GLY A 19 -73.81 -4.09 -15.52
C GLY A 19 -73.83 -5.51 -16.11
N VAL A 20 -72.72 -6.25 -16.02
CA VAL A 20 -72.57 -7.59 -16.61
C VAL A 20 -72.58 -8.65 -15.51
N ALA A 21 -73.48 -9.65 -15.63
CA ALA A 21 -73.50 -10.80 -14.75
C ALA A 21 -72.48 -11.86 -15.22
N VAL A 22 -71.43 -12.06 -14.44
CA VAL A 22 -70.32 -12.96 -14.78
C VAL A 22 -70.49 -14.29 -14.03
N GLY A 23 -70.64 -15.38 -14.78
CA GLY A 23 -70.77 -16.74 -14.25
C GLY A 23 -69.42 -17.43 -14.04
N ARG A 24 -69.41 -18.55 -13.31
CA ARG A 24 -68.16 -19.29 -12.99
C ARG A 24 -67.45 -19.86 -14.24
N ASP A 25 -68.20 -20.13 -15.31
CA ASP A 25 -67.69 -20.60 -16.61
C ASP A 25 -67.52 -19.45 -17.62
N ASP A 26 -67.64 -18.21 -17.18
CA ASP A 26 -67.47 -17.04 -18.05
C ASP A 26 -66.00 -16.95 -18.53
N PRO A 27 -65.77 -16.77 -19.85
CA PRO A 27 -64.43 -16.58 -20.42
C PRO A 27 -63.59 -15.53 -19.70
N ILE A 28 -64.22 -14.48 -19.14
CA ILE A 28 -63.54 -13.42 -18.41
C ILE A 28 -62.91 -13.95 -17.09
N LEU A 29 -63.59 -14.85 -16.38
CA LEU A 29 -63.01 -15.45 -15.16
C LEU A 29 -61.96 -16.52 -15.47
N MET A 30 -62.09 -17.23 -16.59
CA MET A 30 -61.01 -18.10 -17.08
C MET A 30 -59.76 -17.29 -17.41
N LEU A 31 -59.89 -16.15 -18.11
CA LEU A 31 -58.77 -15.25 -18.39
C LEU A 31 -58.13 -14.72 -17.12
N LEU A 32 -58.93 -14.33 -16.13
CA LEU A 32 -58.43 -13.92 -14.82
C LEU A 32 -57.60 -15.04 -14.16
N THR A 33 -58.14 -16.26 -14.13
CA THR A 33 -57.45 -17.43 -13.53
C THR A 33 -56.14 -17.73 -14.25
N ILE A 34 -56.13 -17.63 -15.58
CA ILE A 34 -54.91 -17.81 -16.39
C ILE A 34 -53.92 -16.69 -16.10
N ASN A 35 -54.37 -15.45 -15.98
CA ASN A 35 -53.51 -14.30 -15.71
C ASN A 35 -52.87 -14.39 -14.31
N GLU A 36 -53.66 -14.75 -13.29
CA GLU A 36 -53.16 -14.99 -11.93
C GLU A 36 -52.08 -16.08 -11.92
N ARG A 37 -52.31 -17.20 -12.60
CA ARG A 37 -51.29 -18.26 -12.76
C ARG A 37 -50.07 -17.77 -13.51
N LEU A 38 -50.23 -17.02 -14.60
CA LEU A 38 -49.13 -16.51 -15.39
C LEU A 38 -48.22 -15.57 -14.58
N VAL A 39 -48.82 -14.71 -13.75
CA VAL A 39 -48.08 -13.83 -12.84
C VAL A 39 -47.34 -14.65 -11.79
N GLN A 40 -48.00 -15.66 -11.21
CA GLN A 40 -47.38 -16.55 -10.22
C GLN A 40 -46.19 -17.33 -10.79
N ASP A 41 -46.36 -17.90 -11.97
CA ASP A 41 -45.32 -18.63 -12.69
C ASP A 41 -44.17 -17.68 -13.09
N GLY A 42 -44.50 -16.44 -13.48
CA GLY A 42 -43.53 -15.38 -13.75
C GLY A 42 -42.69 -15.01 -12.53
N GLU A 43 -43.31 -14.86 -11.36
CA GLU A 43 -42.59 -14.61 -10.10
C GLU A 43 -41.66 -15.76 -9.72
N ILE A 44 -42.11 -17.01 -9.90
CA ILE A 44 -41.30 -18.21 -9.63
C ILE A 44 -40.10 -18.27 -10.59
N ALA A 45 -40.33 -18.04 -11.89
CA ALA A 45 -39.27 -18.02 -12.89
C ALA A 45 -38.25 -16.89 -12.63
N GLN A 46 -38.71 -15.69 -12.25
CA GLN A 46 -37.82 -14.59 -11.88
C GLN A 46 -36.97 -14.92 -10.64
N ARG A 47 -37.55 -15.56 -9.62
CA ARG A 47 -36.79 -15.98 -8.43
C ARG A 47 -35.75 -17.04 -8.76
N ALA A 48 -36.12 -18.05 -9.54
CA ALA A 48 -35.18 -19.07 -9.99
C ALA A 48 -34.01 -18.47 -10.79
N LEU A 49 -34.30 -17.50 -11.66
CA LEU A 49 -33.27 -16.79 -12.42
C LEU A 49 -32.34 -15.97 -11.53
N LEU A 50 -32.90 -15.28 -10.51
CA LEU A 50 -32.12 -14.50 -9.54
C LEU A 50 -31.21 -15.40 -8.67
N ASP A 51 -31.72 -16.55 -8.24
CA ASP A 51 -30.93 -17.53 -7.47
C ASP A 51 -29.79 -18.10 -8.32
N GLN A 52 -30.04 -18.37 -9.61
CA GLN A 52 -29.00 -18.79 -10.54
C GLN A 52 -27.96 -17.69 -10.75
N PHE A 53 -28.38 -16.45 -10.99
CA PHE A 53 -27.47 -15.30 -11.14
C PHE A 53 -26.59 -15.11 -9.91
N LYS A 54 -27.16 -15.25 -8.71
CA LYS A 54 -26.42 -15.16 -7.45
C LYS A 54 -25.38 -16.27 -7.33
N SER A 55 -25.75 -17.51 -7.64
CA SER A 55 -24.84 -18.65 -7.65
C SER A 55 -23.67 -18.46 -8.63
N GLU A 56 -23.97 -17.97 -9.85
CA GLU A 56 -22.95 -17.67 -10.85
C GLU A 56 -22.03 -16.51 -10.40
N LEU A 57 -22.57 -15.46 -9.79
CA LEU A 57 -21.80 -14.37 -9.19
C LEU A 57 -20.89 -14.86 -8.07
N GLU A 58 -21.37 -15.74 -7.18
CA GLU A 58 -20.54 -16.34 -6.13
C GLU A 58 -19.41 -17.20 -6.71
N GLY A 59 -19.70 -17.97 -7.77
CA GLY A 59 -18.69 -18.75 -8.49
C GLY A 59 -17.67 -17.92 -9.26
N MET A 60 -18.09 -16.79 -9.83
CA MET A 60 -17.19 -15.82 -10.48
C MET A 60 -16.36 -15.06 -9.46
N THR A 61 -16.96 -14.61 -8.35
CA THR A 61 -16.27 -13.84 -7.30
C THR A 61 -15.15 -14.66 -6.66
N ARG A 62 -15.38 -15.95 -6.40
CA ARG A 62 -14.32 -16.85 -5.88
C ARG A 62 -13.16 -16.97 -6.87
N ARG A 63 -13.46 -17.22 -8.15
CA ARG A 63 -12.45 -17.33 -9.21
C ARG A 63 -11.68 -16.03 -9.43
N VAL A 64 -12.37 -14.90 -9.51
CA VAL A 64 -11.75 -13.58 -9.67
C VAL A 64 -10.91 -13.21 -8.44
N GLY A 65 -11.35 -13.56 -7.23
CA GLY A 65 -10.60 -13.32 -6.01
C GLY A 65 -9.27 -14.08 -5.97
N ASP A 66 -9.30 -15.37 -6.32
CA ASP A 66 -8.09 -16.21 -6.36
C ASP A 66 -7.13 -15.81 -7.49
N GLU A 67 -7.66 -15.48 -8.67
CA GLU A 67 -6.88 -15.00 -9.81
C GLU A 67 -6.25 -13.63 -9.51
N ALA A 68 -7.01 -12.69 -8.93
CA ALA A 68 -6.51 -11.37 -8.55
C ALA A 68 -5.44 -11.47 -7.45
N LYS A 69 -5.59 -12.38 -6.48
CA LYS A 69 -4.59 -12.64 -5.45
C LYS A 69 -3.30 -13.20 -6.04
N THR A 70 -3.41 -14.11 -7.00
CA THR A 70 -2.27 -14.72 -7.69
C THR A 70 -1.53 -13.69 -8.54
N GLN A 71 -2.26 -12.87 -9.28
CA GLN A 71 -1.69 -11.80 -10.10
C GLN A 71 -1.05 -10.70 -9.25
N ALA A 72 -1.68 -10.32 -8.12
CA ALA A 72 -1.10 -9.40 -7.16
C ALA A 72 0.18 -9.95 -6.52
N ALA A 73 0.20 -11.22 -6.11
CA ALA A 73 1.38 -11.86 -5.54
C ALA A 73 2.54 -11.91 -6.54
N SER A 74 2.25 -12.25 -7.81
CA SER A 74 3.23 -12.26 -8.89
C SER A 74 3.79 -10.85 -9.18
N ALA A 75 2.92 -9.85 -9.31
CA ALA A 75 3.33 -8.45 -9.54
C ALA A 75 4.15 -7.89 -8.37
N LEU A 76 3.77 -8.21 -7.13
CA LEU A 76 4.47 -7.78 -5.93
C LEU A 76 5.85 -8.45 -5.82
N GLN A 77 5.95 -9.73 -6.15
CA GLN A 77 7.22 -10.44 -6.23
C GLN A 77 8.15 -9.86 -7.31
N ALA A 78 7.62 -9.56 -8.51
CA ALA A 78 8.38 -8.92 -9.58
C ALA A 78 8.87 -7.53 -9.17
N THR A 79 8.02 -6.75 -8.50
CA THR A 79 8.37 -5.42 -8.00
C THR A 79 9.43 -5.50 -6.89
N LEU A 80 9.34 -6.48 -5.99
CA LEU A 80 10.36 -6.72 -4.95
C LEU A 80 11.71 -7.12 -5.56
N GLN A 81 11.72 -8.00 -6.56
CA GLN A 81 12.95 -8.36 -7.26
C GLN A 81 13.57 -7.18 -8.01
N ALA A 82 12.75 -6.38 -8.71
CA ALA A 82 13.21 -5.17 -9.37
C ALA A 82 13.77 -4.15 -8.36
N GLY A 83 13.11 -3.98 -7.20
CA GLY A 83 13.56 -3.12 -6.12
C GLY A 83 14.88 -3.58 -5.50
N GLN A 84 15.05 -4.89 -5.28
CA GLN A 84 16.32 -5.45 -4.81
C GLN A 84 17.45 -5.23 -5.81
N ALA A 85 17.21 -5.49 -7.10
CA ALA A 85 18.20 -5.26 -8.15
C ALA A 85 18.63 -3.77 -8.24
N ALA A 86 17.65 -2.86 -8.19
CA ALA A 86 17.91 -1.42 -8.17
C ALA A 86 18.70 -0.99 -6.93
N LEU A 87 18.38 -1.55 -5.76
CA LEU A 87 19.10 -1.27 -4.51
C LEU A 87 20.55 -1.79 -4.59
N THR A 88 20.78 -2.99 -5.11
CA THR A 88 22.13 -3.54 -5.27
C THR A 88 22.97 -2.69 -6.20
N LEU A 89 22.40 -2.22 -7.32
CA LEU A 89 23.06 -1.29 -8.23
C LEU A 89 23.38 0.04 -7.55
N ALA A 90 22.41 0.64 -6.84
CA ALA A 90 22.61 1.88 -6.11
C ALA A 90 23.66 1.76 -4.99
N VAL A 91 23.71 0.61 -4.30
CA VAL A 91 24.74 0.32 -3.28
C VAL A 91 26.11 0.16 -3.92
N GLN A 92 26.22 -0.54 -5.07
CA GLN A 92 27.48 -0.65 -5.78
C GLN A 92 27.99 0.73 -6.24
N GLU A 93 27.13 1.53 -6.84
CA GLU A 93 27.48 2.88 -7.33
C GLU A 93 27.87 3.82 -6.18
N SER A 94 27.09 3.82 -5.09
CA SER A 94 27.39 4.62 -3.91
C SER A 94 28.61 4.13 -3.11
N SER A 95 28.95 2.85 -3.16
CA SER A 95 30.10 2.30 -2.42
C SER A 95 31.43 2.87 -2.90
N ALA A 96 31.58 3.15 -4.19
CA ALA A 96 32.77 3.78 -4.76
C ALA A 96 32.91 5.24 -4.30
N ALA A 97 31.81 6.00 -4.33
CA ALA A 97 31.78 7.37 -3.85
C ALA A 97 32.05 7.47 -2.34
N VAL A 98 31.46 6.57 -1.54
CA VAL A 98 31.69 6.50 -0.09
C VAL A 98 33.15 6.12 0.21
N ALA A 99 33.72 5.16 -0.52
CA ALA A 99 35.12 4.79 -0.34
C ALA A 99 36.08 5.94 -0.67
N GLU A 100 35.77 6.76 -1.67
CA GLU A 100 36.56 7.95 -2.01
C GLU A 100 36.48 9.02 -0.91
N VAL A 101 35.27 9.31 -0.41
CA VAL A 101 35.07 10.24 0.72
C VAL A 101 35.82 9.77 1.96
N VAL A 102 35.72 8.49 2.31
CA VAL A 102 36.44 7.91 3.45
C VAL A 102 37.96 8.01 3.27
N ARG A 103 38.48 7.76 2.06
CA ARG A 103 39.91 7.93 1.77
C ARG A 103 40.36 9.38 1.90
N ALA A 104 39.55 10.33 1.43
CA ALA A 104 39.83 11.76 1.54
C ALA A 104 39.86 12.21 3.01
N GLU A 105 38.89 11.75 3.82
CA GLU A 105 38.82 12.01 5.25
C GLU A 105 40.07 11.49 5.97
N VAL A 106 40.46 10.22 5.71
CA VAL A 106 41.64 9.59 6.30
C VAL A 106 42.93 10.32 5.90
N GLN A 107 43.07 10.73 4.64
CA GLN A 107 44.23 11.52 4.21
C GLN A 107 44.27 12.90 4.87
N ASN A 108 43.13 13.56 5.04
CA ASN A 108 43.05 14.84 5.73
C ASN A 108 43.40 14.71 7.20
N SER A 109 42.90 13.67 7.89
CA SER A 109 43.28 13.36 9.26
C SER A 109 44.78 13.06 9.39
N ALA A 110 45.34 12.27 8.46
CA ALA A 110 46.77 11.97 8.45
C ALA A 110 47.63 13.23 8.24
N ARG A 111 47.22 14.13 7.34
CA ARG A 111 47.88 15.43 7.13
C ARG A 111 47.77 16.34 8.35
N ALA A 112 46.61 16.38 8.99
CA ALA A 112 46.40 17.16 10.21
C ALA A 112 47.31 16.68 11.35
N VAL A 113 47.40 15.36 11.56
CA VAL A 113 48.33 14.77 12.55
C VAL A 113 49.78 15.08 12.20
N GLN A 114 50.16 14.97 10.93
CA GLN A 114 51.53 15.28 10.49
C GLN A 114 51.88 16.77 10.65
N ALA A 115 50.94 17.67 10.41
CA ALA A 115 51.09 19.10 10.66
C ALA A 115 51.26 19.40 12.16
N GLN A 116 50.42 18.82 13.02
CA GLN A 116 50.54 18.94 14.47
C GLN A 116 51.90 18.44 14.99
N LEU A 117 52.40 17.33 14.44
CA LEU A 117 53.73 16.81 14.79
C LEU A 117 54.87 17.74 14.32
N ARG A 118 54.74 18.39 13.16
CA ARG A 118 55.74 19.36 12.67
C ARG A 118 55.73 20.62 13.51
N ASP A 119 54.56 21.11 13.89
CA ASP A 119 54.44 22.29 14.76
C ASP A 119 54.95 22.01 16.16
N ALA A 120 54.64 20.84 16.74
CA ALA A 120 55.21 20.40 18.01
C ALA A 120 56.75 20.32 17.96
N ARG A 121 57.32 19.81 16.85
CA ARG A 121 58.78 19.80 16.64
C ARG A 121 59.37 21.20 16.50
N ARG A 122 58.70 22.12 15.81
CA ARG A 122 59.16 23.52 15.69
C ARG A 122 59.14 24.25 17.03
N VAL A 123 58.06 24.07 17.80
CA VAL A 123 57.95 24.64 19.16
C VAL A 123 59.02 24.07 20.07
N SER A 124 59.31 22.76 19.99
CA SER A 124 60.40 22.12 20.74
C SER A 124 61.79 22.68 20.39
N LEU A 125 62.07 22.92 19.10
CA LEU A 125 63.31 23.55 18.67
C LEU A 125 63.42 25.00 19.16
N MET A 126 62.33 25.76 19.11
CA MET A 126 62.30 27.13 19.62
C MET A 126 62.47 27.17 21.14
N SER A 127 61.86 26.24 21.88
CA SER A 127 62.00 26.19 23.34
C SER A 127 63.38 25.71 23.78
N MET A 128 64.03 24.79 23.04
CA MET A 128 65.44 24.43 23.26
C MET A 128 66.39 25.62 23.00
N GLY A 129 66.13 26.43 21.98
CA GLY A 129 66.91 27.66 21.74
C GLY A 129 66.72 28.68 22.87
N ALA A 130 65.48 28.87 23.32
CA ALA A 130 65.16 29.79 24.41
C ALA A 130 65.78 29.35 25.75
N SER A 131 65.77 28.05 26.08
CA SER A 131 66.39 27.55 27.31
C SER A 131 67.90 27.73 27.32
N LEU A 132 68.57 27.55 26.16
CA LEU A 132 70.00 27.81 26.03
C LEU A 132 70.33 29.30 26.28
N LEU A 133 69.51 30.20 25.74
CA LEU A 133 69.64 31.65 25.98
C LEU A 133 69.40 32.02 27.45
N VAL A 134 68.41 31.41 28.11
CA VAL A 134 68.15 31.61 29.54
C VAL A 134 69.32 31.11 30.39
N LEU A 135 69.92 29.96 30.06
CA LEU A 135 71.10 29.45 30.76
C LEU A 135 72.31 30.37 30.57
N LEU A 136 72.54 30.90 29.37
CA LEU A 136 73.61 31.87 29.12
C LEU A 136 73.37 33.18 29.88
N ALA A 137 72.14 33.69 29.90
CA ALA A 137 71.79 34.88 30.67
C ALA A 137 71.98 34.67 32.18
N ALA A 138 71.54 33.52 32.72
CA ALA A 138 71.76 33.16 34.12
C ALA A 138 73.25 33.01 34.46
N PHE A 139 74.05 32.45 33.54
CA PHE A 139 75.49 32.34 33.70
C PHE A 139 76.18 33.71 33.74
N VAL A 140 75.80 34.63 32.84
CA VAL A 140 76.32 36.01 32.82
C VAL A 140 75.97 36.75 34.10
N VAL A 141 74.73 36.62 34.59
CA VAL A 141 74.31 37.23 35.87
C VAL A 141 75.07 36.64 37.06
N ALA A 142 75.27 35.32 37.10
CA ALA A 142 76.00 34.66 38.17
C ALA A 142 77.51 35.02 38.20
N TRP A 143 78.10 35.32 37.05
CA TRP A 143 79.49 35.79 36.96
C TRP A 143 79.64 37.29 37.19
N GLY A 144 78.68 38.11 36.79
CA GLY A 144 78.69 39.56 37.01
C GLY A 144 78.29 40.00 38.43
N GLY A 145 77.74 39.09 39.24
CA GLY A 145 77.34 39.32 40.63
C GLY A 145 78.35 38.85 41.70
N ARG A 146 79.56 38.43 41.31
CA ARG A 146 80.70 38.22 42.21
C ARG A 146 81.66 39.40 42.13
#